data_AF-A0A4Q3YFI6-F1
#
_entry.id   AF-A0A4Q3YFI6-F1
#
_cell.length_a   1.000
_cell.length_b   1.000
_cell.length_c   1.000
_cell.angle_alpha   90.00
_cell.angle_beta   90.00
_cell.angle_gamma   90.00
#
_symmetry.space_group_name_H-M   'P 1'
#
loop_
_entity.id
_entity.type
_entity.pdbx_description
1 polymer ?
#
loop_
_entity_poly.entity_id
_entity_poly.type
_entity_poly.pdbx_seq_one_letter_code
_entity_poly.pdbx_strand_id
1 'polypeptide(L)'
;MLDEPQNVAAFTFDGADWRLKGWPKVSKFVDDLWEFWSPLDGHRLNDPVNAAGNISGRITQIRNEILSAQSRGENVSQFSAVLLNLLEQQYGPYHPEGRIGSLIKDVADTAGPEAALFAYSTVRNLVTPGQASTINHFRGVMMVAFPTSVNTIAAEERLAAERNNFRSSARRLSDEIETEQNERSRIWDELLKDASIRADAWVRRRSSGWRRNLSRWRGNTNAAISSIEATERSYREFMRLKAPATYWTDKAGEHRALESKAVTRVIFFFTLSLPVMGLMFFGAADYLLRYGGSNPPPGLYIISGAGLATTAGLLFWVGRLLTKLYLSQHHLRQDAEERAVMTTTYLALTADQAAGDADRQIILSALFRATSDGIIKEDGGLDASIPSLISRLAAR
;
A
#
# COMPACT_ATOMS: atom_id res chain seq x y z
N MET A 1 -30.24 102.70 -54.28
CA MET A 1 -29.49 102.30 -55.48
C MET A 1 -29.04 100.88 -55.23
N LEU A 2 -29.65 99.93 -55.94
CA LEU A 2 -29.47 98.50 -55.76
C LEU A 2 -28.11 98.11 -56.34
N ASP A 3 -27.10 97.93 -55.50
CA ASP A 3 -25.80 97.43 -55.94
C ASP A 3 -25.94 95.94 -56.28
N GLU A 4 -25.70 95.63 -57.54
CA GLU A 4 -26.01 94.37 -58.20
C GLU A 4 -25.34 93.14 -57.53
N PRO A 5 -26.06 92.04 -57.27
CA PRO A 5 -25.48 90.77 -56.81
C PRO A 5 -24.59 90.07 -57.87
N GLN A 6 -24.25 90.75 -58.97
CA GLN A 6 -23.59 90.17 -60.13
C GLN A 6 -22.06 90.13 -60.04
N ASN A 7 -21.44 90.69 -58.99
CA ASN A 7 -19.98 90.81 -58.90
C ASN A 7 -19.31 90.13 -57.69
N VAL A 8 -19.98 89.15 -57.07
CA VAL A 8 -19.42 88.37 -55.95
C VAL A 8 -19.50 86.88 -56.24
N ALA A 9 -18.36 86.18 -56.19
CA ALA A 9 -18.30 84.73 -56.19
C ALA A 9 -18.43 84.26 -54.74
N ALA A 10 -19.55 83.60 -54.42
CA ALA A 10 -19.81 83.00 -53.12
C ALA A 10 -19.90 81.48 -53.25
N PHE A 11 -19.09 80.76 -52.49
CA PHE A 11 -19.10 79.29 -52.43
C PHE A 11 -18.55 78.80 -51.10
N THR A 12 -18.96 77.61 -50.67
CA THR A 12 -18.41 76.94 -49.48
C THR A 12 -17.49 75.82 -49.93
N PHE A 13 -16.23 75.87 -49.51
CA PHE A 13 -15.25 74.85 -49.85
C PHE A 13 -14.26 74.69 -48.69
N ASP A 14 -13.87 73.45 -48.41
CA ASP A 14 -12.92 73.13 -47.34
C ASP A 14 -13.34 73.67 -45.95
N GLY A 15 -14.63 73.55 -45.64
CA GLY A 15 -15.21 74.02 -44.37
C GLY A 15 -15.15 75.54 -44.15
N ALA A 16 -14.82 76.32 -45.19
CA ALA A 16 -14.77 77.78 -45.15
C ALA A 16 -15.74 78.39 -46.19
N ASP A 17 -16.37 79.50 -45.81
CA ASP A 17 -17.25 80.28 -46.69
C ASP A 17 -16.46 81.37 -47.42
N TRP A 18 -16.31 81.21 -48.72
CA TRP A 18 -15.56 82.13 -49.57
C TRP A 18 -16.50 83.17 -50.19
N ARG A 19 -16.14 84.46 -50.06
CA ARG A 19 -16.87 85.59 -50.68
C ARG A 19 -15.90 86.51 -51.42
N LEU A 20 -15.64 86.21 -52.68
CA LEU A 20 -14.65 86.90 -53.51
C LEU A 20 -15.32 88.01 -54.32
N LYS A 21 -15.01 89.28 -54.00
CA LYS A 21 -15.58 90.46 -54.65
C LYS A 21 -14.74 90.87 -55.87
N GLY A 22 -15.28 90.67 -57.07
CA GLY A 22 -14.62 91.02 -58.32
C GLY A 22 -13.50 90.06 -58.76
N TRP A 23 -13.16 90.14 -60.05
CA TRP A 23 -12.07 89.38 -60.67
C TRP A 23 -10.70 89.50 -59.98
N PRO A 24 -10.29 90.64 -59.39
CA PRO A 24 -9.03 90.74 -58.67
C PRO A 24 -8.94 89.82 -57.44
N LYS A 25 -10.04 89.65 -56.70
CA LYS A 25 -10.09 88.76 -55.53
C LYS A 25 -10.11 87.29 -55.93
N VAL A 26 -10.77 86.96 -57.04
CA VAL A 26 -10.73 85.61 -57.62
C VAL A 26 -9.32 85.26 -58.11
N SER A 27 -8.64 86.20 -58.76
CA SER A 27 -7.25 86.01 -59.21
C SER A 27 -6.32 85.82 -58.02
N LYS A 28 -6.45 86.66 -56.98
CA LYS A 28 -5.66 86.51 -55.74
C LYS A 28 -5.85 85.13 -55.09
N PHE A 29 -7.09 84.67 -54.96
CA PHE A 29 -7.36 83.34 -54.40
C PHE A 29 -6.62 82.23 -55.15
N VAL A 30 -6.55 82.32 -56.49
CA VAL A 30 -5.82 81.34 -57.31
C VAL A 30 -4.31 81.51 -57.21
N ASP A 31 -3.83 82.74 -57.05
CA ASP A 31 -2.41 83.00 -56.81
C ASP A 31 -1.95 82.47 -55.43
N ASP A 32 -2.79 82.60 -54.40
CA ASP A 32 -2.54 82.02 -53.06
C ASP A 32 -2.47 80.47 -53.13
N LEU A 33 -3.29 79.84 -53.98
CA LEU A 33 -3.17 78.40 -54.28
C LEU A 33 -1.85 78.07 -54.97
N TRP A 34 -1.46 78.86 -55.97
CA TRP A 34 -0.21 78.65 -56.69
C TRP A 34 1.00 78.79 -55.77
N GLU A 35 1.03 79.82 -54.92
CA GLU A 35 2.13 80.07 -53.98
C GLU A 35 2.31 78.91 -52.99
N PHE A 36 1.21 78.33 -52.51
CA PHE A 36 1.27 77.20 -51.60
C PHE A 36 1.67 75.88 -52.29
N TRP A 37 1.08 75.57 -53.45
CA TRP A 37 1.25 74.26 -54.09
C TRP A 37 2.46 74.17 -55.02
N SER A 38 2.90 75.28 -55.63
CA SER A 38 4.02 75.28 -56.58
C SER A 38 5.34 74.76 -55.99
N PRO A 39 5.73 75.10 -54.74
CA PRO A 39 6.94 74.55 -54.13
C PRO A 39 6.91 73.03 -53.95
N LEU A 40 5.71 72.43 -53.83
CA LEU A 40 5.55 71.00 -53.58
C LEU A 40 5.75 70.15 -54.85
N ASP A 41 5.64 70.72 -56.06
CA ASP A 41 5.84 70.02 -57.34
C ASP A 41 7.28 69.54 -57.59
N GLY A 42 8.27 70.06 -56.84
CA GLY A 42 9.66 69.59 -56.91
C GLY A 42 9.88 68.17 -56.38
N HIS A 43 8.90 67.57 -55.70
CA HIS A 43 9.05 66.34 -54.91
C HIS A 43 8.34 65.10 -55.50
N ARG A 44 8.30 64.98 -56.84
CA ARG A 44 7.57 63.91 -57.56
C ARG A 44 8.04 62.48 -57.29
N LEU A 45 9.29 62.28 -56.88
CA LEU A 45 9.88 60.94 -56.72
C LEU A 45 9.23 60.11 -55.61
N ASN A 46 8.60 60.76 -54.63
CA ASN A 46 7.90 60.11 -53.51
C ASN A 46 6.41 60.51 -53.47
N ASP A 47 5.83 60.87 -54.62
CA ASP A 47 4.40 61.18 -54.75
C ASP A 47 3.70 60.04 -55.53
N PRO A 48 3.09 59.06 -54.84
CA PRO A 48 2.61 57.82 -55.46
C PRO A 48 1.50 58.01 -56.50
N VAL A 49 0.81 59.15 -56.49
CA VAL A 49 -0.31 59.45 -57.39
C VAL A 49 -0.05 60.69 -58.25
N ASN A 50 1.18 61.20 -58.25
CA ASN A 50 1.56 62.45 -58.89
C ASN A 50 0.59 63.61 -58.52
N ALA A 51 0.18 63.65 -57.24
CA ALA A 51 -0.70 64.68 -56.72
C ALA A 51 -0.18 66.09 -57.01
N ALA A 52 1.11 66.35 -56.79
CA ALA A 52 1.71 67.67 -56.99
C ALA A 52 1.59 68.16 -58.44
N GLY A 53 1.91 67.29 -59.41
CA GLY A 53 1.78 67.61 -60.83
C GLY A 53 0.33 67.83 -61.26
N ASN A 54 -0.59 67.00 -60.78
CA ASN A 54 -2.02 67.12 -61.10
C ASN A 54 -2.64 68.37 -60.47
N ILE A 55 -2.24 68.74 -59.25
CA ILE A 55 -2.68 69.97 -58.57
C ILE A 55 -2.17 71.21 -59.33
N SER A 56 -0.90 71.26 -59.69
CA SER A 56 -0.33 72.35 -60.49
C SER A 56 -1.05 72.50 -61.84
N GLY A 57 -1.34 71.38 -62.50
CA GLY A 57 -2.18 71.35 -63.71
C GLY A 57 -3.59 71.92 -63.47
N ARG A 58 -4.21 71.56 -62.33
CA ARG A 58 -5.53 72.07 -61.96
C ARG A 58 -5.54 73.58 -61.72
N ILE A 59 -4.53 74.10 -61.02
CA ILE A 59 -4.41 75.55 -60.78
C ILE A 59 -4.24 76.30 -62.11
N THR A 60 -3.45 75.74 -63.04
CA THR A 60 -3.26 76.29 -64.38
C THR A 60 -4.57 76.30 -65.17
N GLN A 61 -5.37 75.22 -65.07
CA GLN A 61 -6.70 75.17 -65.69
C GLN A 61 -7.63 76.25 -65.12
N ILE A 62 -7.67 76.42 -63.79
CA ILE A 62 -8.48 77.47 -63.15
C ILE A 62 -8.07 78.85 -63.66
N ARG A 63 -6.76 79.12 -63.78
CA ARG A 63 -6.26 80.40 -64.31
C ARG A 63 -6.68 80.64 -65.76
N ASN A 64 -6.64 79.62 -66.61
CA ASN A 64 -7.10 79.74 -68.01
C ASN A 64 -8.61 79.97 -68.11
N GLU A 65 -9.40 79.31 -67.26
CA GLU A 65 -10.86 79.52 -67.20
C GLU A 65 -11.22 80.92 -66.71
N ILE A 66 -10.46 81.49 -65.77
CA ILE A 66 -10.61 82.90 -65.35
C ILE A 66 -10.40 83.84 -66.54
N LEU A 67 -9.30 83.68 -67.29
CA LEU A 67 -9.02 84.50 -68.47
C LEU A 67 -10.10 84.35 -69.54
N SER A 68 -10.58 83.13 -69.76
CA SER A 68 -11.64 82.87 -70.73
C SER A 68 -12.97 83.50 -70.30
N ALA A 69 -13.36 83.38 -69.03
CA ALA A 69 -14.58 83.99 -68.50
C ALA A 69 -14.52 85.53 -68.57
N GLN A 70 -13.36 86.12 -68.27
CA GLN A 70 -13.11 87.55 -68.45
C GLN A 70 -13.28 87.98 -69.91
N SER A 71 -12.74 87.21 -70.87
CA SER A 71 -12.85 87.52 -72.30
C SER A 71 -14.28 87.39 -72.85
N ARG A 72 -15.11 86.52 -72.26
CA ARG A 72 -16.53 86.34 -72.61
C ARG A 72 -17.46 87.36 -71.95
N GLY A 73 -16.93 88.23 -71.07
CA GLY A 73 -17.73 89.20 -70.31
C GLY A 73 -18.62 88.55 -69.25
N GLU A 74 -18.26 87.36 -68.75
CA GLU A 74 -19.01 86.68 -67.70
C GLU A 74 -18.91 87.42 -66.37
N ASN A 75 -19.99 87.35 -65.60
CA ASN A 75 -20.04 87.89 -64.25
C ASN A 75 -19.34 86.95 -63.26
N VAL A 76 -18.70 87.52 -62.24
CA VAL A 76 -17.96 86.75 -61.22
C VAL A 76 -18.87 85.77 -60.46
N SER A 77 -20.15 86.11 -60.30
CA SER A 77 -21.15 85.22 -59.70
C SER A 77 -21.50 84.01 -60.56
N GLN A 78 -21.34 84.09 -61.89
CA GLN A 78 -21.53 82.96 -62.80
C GLN A 78 -20.32 82.02 -62.78
N PHE A 79 -19.12 82.57 -62.59
CA PHE A 79 -17.87 81.82 -62.48
C PHE A 79 -17.74 81.03 -61.16
N SER A 80 -18.46 81.41 -60.10
CA SER A 80 -18.33 80.74 -58.78
C SER A 80 -18.62 79.24 -58.84
N ALA A 81 -19.62 78.83 -59.63
CA ALA A 81 -19.96 77.42 -59.81
C ALA A 81 -18.87 76.65 -60.58
N VAL A 82 -18.25 77.29 -61.57
CA VAL A 82 -17.13 76.73 -62.34
C VAL A 82 -15.90 76.56 -61.45
N LEU A 83 -15.57 77.59 -60.66
CA LEU A 83 -14.47 77.55 -59.71
C LEU A 83 -14.68 76.46 -58.66
N LEU A 84 -15.85 76.40 -58.03
CA LEU A 84 -16.17 75.37 -57.06
C LEU A 84 -16.05 73.97 -57.67
N ASN A 85 -16.57 73.76 -58.88
CA ASN A 85 -16.46 72.49 -59.57
C ASN A 85 -14.99 72.07 -59.78
N LEU A 86 -14.12 73.00 -60.20
CA LEU A 86 -12.70 72.72 -60.39
C LEU A 86 -11.95 72.43 -59.07
N LEU A 87 -12.37 73.04 -57.96
CA LEU A 87 -11.84 72.78 -56.62
C LEU A 87 -12.34 71.44 -56.03
N GLU A 88 -13.53 71.00 -56.39
CA GLU A 88 -14.11 69.75 -55.89
C GLU A 88 -13.67 68.52 -56.68
N GLN A 89 -13.27 68.69 -57.94
CA GLN A 89 -12.79 67.60 -58.79
C GLN A 89 -11.60 66.83 -58.19
N GLN A 90 -11.37 65.62 -58.71
CA GLN A 90 -10.19 64.81 -58.41
C GLN A 90 -8.94 65.65 -58.72
N TYR A 91 -8.08 65.85 -57.71
CA TYR A 91 -6.92 66.75 -57.69
C TYR A 91 -7.20 68.26 -57.53
N GLY A 92 -8.38 68.65 -57.06
CA GLY A 92 -8.66 70.03 -56.67
C GLY A 92 -7.72 70.48 -55.54
N PRO A 93 -7.07 71.66 -55.65
CA PRO A 93 -6.23 72.17 -54.58
C PRO A 93 -7.08 72.64 -53.39
N TYR A 94 -6.58 72.43 -52.16
CA TYR A 94 -7.13 73.08 -50.97
C TYR A 94 -6.47 74.44 -50.75
N HIS A 95 -7.24 75.44 -50.35
CA HIS A 95 -6.71 76.77 -50.05
C HIS A 95 -5.98 76.76 -48.70
N PRO A 96 -4.77 77.35 -48.56
CA PRO A 96 -3.97 77.27 -47.33
C PRO A 96 -4.65 77.85 -46.08
N GLU A 97 -5.65 78.72 -46.25
CA GLU A 97 -6.48 79.25 -45.16
C GLU A 97 -7.77 78.43 -44.89
N GLY A 98 -8.06 77.42 -45.70
CA GLY A 98 -9.15 76.47 -45.49
C GLY A 98 -8.82 75.45 -44.40
N ARG A 99 -9.82 74.68 -43.93
CA ARG A 99 -9.64 73.75 -42.80
C ARG A 99 -8.64 72.63 -43.11
N ILE A 100 -8.75 72.00 -44.27
CA ILE A 100 -7.86 70.93 -44.73
C ILE A 100 -6.58 71.55 -45.29
N GLY A 101 -6.67 72.67 -46.01
CA GLY A 101 -5.48 73.32 -46.54
C GLY A 101 -4.52 73.81 -45.46
N SER A 102 -5.02 74.34 -44.33
CA SER A 102 -4.18 74.73 -43.18
C SER A 102 -3.54 73.51 -42.51
N LEU A 103 -4.27 72.41 -42.37
CA LEU A 103 -3.72 71.15 -41.87
C LEU A 103 -2.60 70.62 -42.77
N ILE A 104 -2.78 70.65 -44.10
CA ILE A 104 -1.75 70.21 -45.04
C ILE A 104 -0.54 71.14 -44.99
N LYS A 105 -0.77 72.45 -44.82
CA LYS A 105 0.29 73.44 -44.62
C LYS A 105 1.08 73.15 -43.35
N ASP A 106 0.41 72.88 -42.22
CA ASP A 106 1.06 72.52 -40.96
C ASP A 106 1.89 71.23 -41.13
N VAL A 107 1.40 70.24 -41.87
CA VAL A 107 2.16 69.02 -42.20
C VAL A 107 3.38 69.35 -43.06
N ALA A 108 3.26 70.25 -44.04
CA ALA A 108 4.38 70.68 -44.87
C ALA A 108 5.46 71.38 -44.04
N ASP A 109 5.07 72.26 -43.13
CA ASP A 109 5.97 73.01 -42.26
C ASP A 109 6.66 72.12 -41.22
N THR A 110 5.99 71.07 -40.73
CA THR A 110 6.50 70.22 -39.63
C THR A 110 7.19 68.94 -40.08
N ALA A 111 6.64 68.24 -41.08
CA ALA A 111 7.10 66.94 -41.54
C ALA A 111 7.65 66.95 -42.98
N GLY A 112 7.61 68.11 -43.64
CA GLY A 112 8.17 68.33 -44.96
C GLY A 112 7.19 68.05 -46.12
N PRO A 113 7.61 68.38 -47.35
CA PRO A 113 6.75 68.39 -48.53
C PRO A 113 6.19 67.01 -48.91
N GLU A 114 6.98 65.95 -48.75
CA GLU A 114 6.55 64.57 -48.99
C GLU A 114 5.40 64.14 -48.06
N ALA A 115 5.51 64.48 -46.77
CA ALA A 115 4.46 64.21 -45.80
C ALA A 115 3.17 64.98 -46.13
N ALA A 116 3.30 66.23 -46.60
CA ALA A 116 2.16 67.07 -46.99
C ALA A 116 1.43 66.54 -48.22
N LEU A 117 2.16 66.09 -49.25
CA LEU A 117 1.58 65.49 -50.45
C LEU A 117 0.87 64.17 -50.16
N PHE A 118 1.46 63.34 -49.29
CA PHE A 118 0.83 62.09 -48.87
C PHE A 118 -0.40 62.34 -47.97
N ALA A 119 -0.33 63.34 -47.09
CA ALA A 119 -1.47 63.82 -46.29
C ALA A 119 -2.62 64.30 -47.18
N TYR A 120 -2.34 65.17 -48.17
CA TYR A 120 -3.31 65.60 -49.17
C TYR A 120 -3.95 64.41 -49.89
N SER A 121 -3.12 63.50 -50.38
CA SER A 121 -3.57 62.32 -51.12
C SER A 121 -4.45 61.41 -50.27
N THR A 122 -4.17 61.31 -48.97
CA THR A 122 -4.98 60.55 -48.01
C THR A 122 -6.33 61.23 -47.78
N VAL A 123 -6.35 62.55 -47.57
CA VAL A 123 -7.62 63.31 -47.36
C VAL A 123 -8.50 63.29 -48.61
N ARG A 124 -7.90 63.32 -49.81
CA ARG A 124 -8.62 63.21 -51.09
C ARG A 124 -9.00 61.76 -51.46
N ASN A 125 -8.72 60.77 -50.61
CA ASN A 125 -8.90 59.34 -50.90
C ASN A 125 -8.19 58.87 -52.20
N LEU A 126 -7.09 59.52 -52.58
CA LEU A 126 -6.24 59.12 -53.70
C LEU A 126 -5.31 57.97 -53.30
N VAL A 127 -4.95 57.91 -52.02
CA VAL A 127 -4.18 56.82 -51.41
C VAL A 127 -4.82 56.39 -50.09
N THR A 128 -4.52 55.15 -49.69
CA THR A 128 -4.88 54.59 -48.40
C THR A 128 -3.69 54.66 -47.43
N PRO A 129 -3.92 54.77 -46.11
CA PRO A 129 -2.84 54.72 -45.10
C PRO A 129 -1.88 53.54 -45.25
N GLY A 130 -2.38 52.38 -45.70
CA GLY A 130 -1.57 51.17 -45.92
C GLY A 130 -0.58 51.27 -47.08
N GLN A 131 -0.71 52.27 -47.95
CA GLN A 131 0.24 52.54 -49.04
C GLN A 131 1.41 53.43 -48.60
N ALA A 132 1.50 53.79 -47.30
CA ALA A 132 2.62 54.55 -46.77
C ALA A 132 3.92 53.72 -46.79
N SER A 133 4.79 54.04 -47.74
CA SER A 133 6.07 53.34 -47.95
C SER A 133 7.29 54.04 -47.31
N THR A 134 7.16 55.28 -46.85
CA THR A 134 8.25 56.05 -46.23
C THR A 134 7.84 56.55 -44.85
N ILE A 135 8.82 56.89 -44.01
CA ILE A 135 8.55 57.50 -42.70
C ILE A 135 7.79 58.82 -42.82
N ASN A 136 8.01 59.56 -43.91
CA ASN A 136 7.31 60.81 -44.19
C ASN A 136 5.87 60.56 -44.62
N HIS A 137 5.59 59.51 -45.41
CA HIS A 137 4.22 59.08 -45.71
C HIS A 137 3.47 58.73 -44.41
N PHE A 138 4.11 57.96 -43.53
CA PHE A 138 3.51 57.60 -42.24
C PHE A 138 3.27 58.82 -41.36
N ARG A 139 4.22 59.76 -41.29
CA ARG A 139 4.05 61.04 -40.57
C ARG A 139 2.88 61.85 -41.12
N GLY A 140 2.75 61.97 -42.44
CA GLY A 140 1.64 62.65 -43.09
C GLY A 140 0.27 62.05 -42.71
N VAL A 141 0.15 60.71 -42.77
CA VAL A 141 -1.06 60.00 -42.34
C VAL A 141 -1.37 60.26 -40.86
N MET A 142 -0.37 60.13 -39.99
CA MET A 142 -0.55 60.26 -38.55
C MET A 142 -0.93 61.69 -38.15
N MET A 143 -0.37 62.70 -38.81
CA MET A 143 -0.70 64.10 -38.53
C MET A 143 -2.12 64.48 -39.00
N VAL A 144 -2.59 63.89 -40.10
CA VAL A 144 -3.98 64.05 -40.53
C VAL A 144 -4.96 63.30 -39.60
N ALA A 145 -4.61 62.08 -39.17
CA ALA A 145 -5.45 61.27 -38.31
C ALA A 145 -5.49 61.78 -36.85
N PHE A 146 -4.41 62.37 -36.37
CA PHE A 146 -4.23 62.81 -34.98
C PHE A 146 -3.62 64.22 -34.89
N PRO A 147 -4.34 65.27 -35.35
CA PRO A 147 -3.81 66.63 -35.45
C PRO A 147 -3.40 67.25 -34.10
N THR A 148 -3.91 66.74 -32.97
CA THR A 148 -3.58 67.23 -31.61
C THR A 148 -2.35 66.56 -30.98
N SER A 149 -1.77 65.55 -31.62
CA SER A 149 -0.62 64.79 -31.08
C SER A 149 0.76 65.42 -31.36
N VAL A 150 0.79 66.58 -32.02
CA VAL A 150 2.01 67.25 -32.53
C VAL A 150 2.72 68.06 -31.43
N ASN A 151 2.99 67.44 -30.27
CA ASN A 151 3.94 68.00 -29.29
C ASN A 151 4.85 66.89 -28.77
N THR A 152 5.87 66.56 -29.56
CA THR A 152 6.72 65.37 -29.45
C THR A 152 7.58 65.32 -28.19
N ILE A 153 7.82 66.44 -27.51
CA ILE A 153 8.69 66.50 -26.33
C ILE A 153 7.98 66.02 -25.05
N ALA A 154 6.70 66.36 -24.86
CA ALA A 154 5.94 65.95 -23.68
C ALA A 154 5.54 64.46 -23.69
N ALA A 155 5.49 63.85 -24.87
CA ALA A 155 5.21 62.42 -25.03
C ALA A 155 6.39 61.55 -24.58
N GLU A 156 7.64 61.96 -24.88
CA GLU A 156 8.84 61.21 -24.53
C GLU A 156 9.07 61.15 -23.00
N GLU A 157 8.87 62.26 -22.28
CA GLU A 157 9.03 62.30 -20.83
C GLU A 157 8.00 61.42 -20.10
N ARG A 158 6.73 61.45 -20.55
CA ARG A 158 5.66 60.61 -19.99
C ARG A 158 5.94 59.12 -20.22
N LEU A 159 6.37 58.76 -21.43
CA LEU A 159 6.73 57.38 -21.76
C LEU A 159 7.96 56.92 -20.97
N ALA A 160 8.96 57.79 -20.75
CA ALA A 160 10.12 57.46 -19.93
C ALA A 160 9.75 57.19 -18.47
N ALA A 161 8.86 58.01 -17.89
CA ALA A 161 8.36 57.85 -16.53
C ALA A 161 7.56 56.53 -16.35
N GLU A 162 6.64 56.21 -17.26
CA GLU A 162 5.88 54.96 -17.21
C GLU A 162 6.79 53.73 -17.33
N ARG A 163 7.79 53.77 -18.21
CA ARG A 163 8.76 52.67 -18.38
C ARG A 163 9.57 52.41 -17.12
N ASN A 164 9.94 53.47 -16.40
CA ASN A 164 10.66 53.35 -15.13
C ASN A 164 9.76 52.82 -14.01
N ASN A 165 8.50 53.25 -13.95
CA ASN A 165 7.51 52.72 -13.01
C ASN A 165 7.17 51.26 -13.27
N PHE A 166 7.06 50.85 -14.53
CA PHE A 166 6.85 49.46 -14.91
C PHE A 166 8.06 48.60 -14.54
N ARG A 167 9.28 49.05 -14.86
CA ARG A 167 10.51 48.34 -14.49
C ARG A 167 10.69 48.19 -12.99
N SER A 168 10.41 49.23 -12.21
CA SER A 168 10.53 49.16 -10.74
C SER A 168 9.48 48.24 -10.13
N SER A 169 8.25 48.28 -10.62
CA SER A 169 7.17 47.35 -10.20
C SER A 169 7.50 45.90 -10.57
N ALA A 170 8.00 45.66 -11.79
CA ALA A 170 8.41 44.34 -12.23
C ALA A 170 9.58 43.78 -11.39
N ARG A 171 10.55 44.62 -11.03
CA ARG A 171 11.65 44.24 -10.12
C ARG A 171 11.13 43.87 -8.74
N ARG A 172 10.28 44.71 -8.14
CA ARG A 172 9.68 44.41 -6.82
C ARG A 172 8.92 43.09 -6.83
N LEU A 173 8.13 42.84 -7.86
CA LEU A 173 7.38 41.58 -7.98
C LEU A 173 8.34 40.40 -8.14
N SER A 174 9.41 40.55 -8.94
CA SER A 174 10.44 39.52 -9.08
C SER A 174 11.13 39.22 -7.75
N ASP A 175 11.53 40.26 -7.02
CA ASP A 175 12.18 40.14 -5.71
C ASP A 175 11.23 39.48 -4.69
N GLU A 176 9.95 39.89 -4.67
CA GLU A 176 8.92 39.31 -3.81
C GLU A 176 8.70 37.82 -4.11
N ILE A 177 8.59 37.45 -5.39
CA ILE A 177 8.49 36.05 -5.82
C ILE A 177 9.72 35.25 -5.40
N GLU A 178 10.92 35.80 -5.56
CA GLU A 178 12.16 35.14 -5.17
C GLU A 178 12.24 34.94 -3.65
N THR A 179 11.86 35.95 -2.86
CA THR A 179 11.81 35.82 -1.39
C THR A 179 10.79 34.78 -0.94
N GLU A 180 9.58 34.78 -1.49
CA GLU A 180 8.54 33.79 -1.23
C GLU A 180 8.97 32.36 -1.62
N GLN A 181 9.65 32.21 -2.76
CA GLN A 181 10.17 30.90 -3.18
C GLN A 181 11.29 30.40 -2.26
N ASN A 182 12.19 31.28 -1.83
CA ASN A 182 13.27 30.95 -0.90
C ASN A 182 12.72 30.59 0.49
N GLU A 183 11.72 31.32 0.97
CA GLU A 183 11.07 31.06 2.25
C GLU A 183 10.30 29.73 2.21
N ARG A 184 9.53 29.48 1.15
CA ARG A 184 8.87 28.18 0.93
C ARG A 184 9.88 27.04 0.87
N SER A 185 10.99 27.22 0.16
CA SER A 185 12.01 26.17 0.03
C SER A 185 12.65 25.85 1.39
N ARG A 186 12.95 26.87 2.21
CA ARG A 186 13.41 26.67 3.59
C ARG A 186 12.40 25.91 4.45
N ILE A 187 11.13 26.30 4.39
CA ILE A 187 10.06 25.62 5.14
C ILE A 187 9.94 24.16 4.69
N TRP A 188 10.02 23.89 3.38
CA TRP A 188 10.01 22.54 2.82
C TRP A 188 11.20 21.71 3.30
N ASP A 189 12.40 22.27 3.29
CA ASP A 189 13.61 21.59 3.75
C ASP A 189 13.54 21.26 5.26
N GLU A 190 13.07 22.20 6.08
CA GLU A 190 12.85 21.97 7.51
C GLU A 190 11.81 20.87 7.74
N LEU A 191 10.65 20.94 7.06
CA LEU A 191 9.59 19.94 7.14
C LEU A 191 10.09 18.55 6.73
N LEU A 192 10.87 18.45 5.65
CA LEU A 192 11.44 17.19 5.17
C LEU A 192 12.45 16.62 6.17
N LYS A 193 13.32 17.46 6.74
CA LYS A 193 14.29 17.05 7.75
C LYS A 193 13.58 16.51 8.99
N ASP A 194 12.57 17.22 9.47
CA ASP A 194 11.76 16.83 10.62
C ASP A 194 10.96 15.54 10.36
N ALA A 195 10.37 15.42 9.17
CA ALA A 195 9.69 14.22 8.72
C ALA A 195 10.63 13.03 8.65
N SER A 196 11.86 13.21 8.14
CA SER A 196 12.87 12.16 8.06
C SER A 196 13.28 11.67 9.45
N ILE A 197 13.51 12.56 10.41
CA ILE A 197 13.86 12.20 11.80
C ILE A 197 12.73 11.43 12.47
N ARG A 198 11.48 11.89 12.29
CA ARG A 198 10.29 11.20 12.82
C ARG A 198 10.09 9.83 12.18
N ALA A 199 10.25 9.73 10.85
CA ALA A 199 10.17 8.47 10.11
C ALA A 199 11.22 7.48 10.61
N ASP A 200 12.46 7.93 10.79
CA ASP A 200 13.57 7.13 11.31
C ASP A 200 13.31 6.61 12.72
N ALA A 201 12.85 7.49 13.62
CA ALA A 201 12.47 7.10 14.97
C ALA A 201 11.31 6.10 14.98
N TRP A 202 10.32 6.29 14.10
CA TRP A 202 9.21 5.37 13.91
C TRP A 202 9.68 4.00 13.40
N VAL A 203 10.55 3.96 12.37
CA VAL A 203 11.12 2.71 11.83
C VAL A 203 11.94 1.98 12.89
N ARG A 204 12.77 2.68 13.67
CA ARG A 204 13.56 2.07 14.77
C ARG A 204 12.67 1.50 15.88
N ARG A 205 11.64 2.23 16.31
CA ARG A 205 10.65 1.73 17.29
C ARG A 205 9.87 0.54 16.75
N ARG A 206 9.42 0.60 15.50
CA ARG A 206 8.64 -0.46 14.86
C ARG A 206 9.48 -1.72 14.66
N SER A 207 10.70 -1.60 14.15
CA SER A 207 11.61 -2.72 13.89
C SER A 207 12.07 -3.40 15.18
N SER A 208 12.39 -2.66 16.24
CA SER A 208 12.71 -3.24 17.55
C SER A 208 11.50 -3.96 18.17
N GLY A 209 10.30 -3.42 18.03
CA GLY A 209 9.06 -4.09 18.40
C GLY A 209 8.83 -5.38 17.62
N TRP A 210 9.04 -5.34 16.30
CA TRP A 210 8.95 -6.51 15.42
C TRP A 210 9.94 -7.61 15.81
N ARG A 211 11.22 -7.27 16.07
CA ARG A 211 12.23 -8.25 16.50
C ARG A 211 11.85 -8.91 17.83
N ARG A 212 11.37 -8.14 18.81
CA ARG A 212 10.89 -8.68 20.10
C ARG A 212 9.67 -9.58 19.93
N ASN A 213 8.73 -9.22 19.07
CA ASN A 213 7.56 -10.06 18.82
C ASN A 213 7.93 -11.34 18.07
N LEU A 214 8.84 -11.26 17.09
CA LEU A 214 9.32 -12.43 16.37
C LEU A 214 10.11 -13.37 17.29
N SER A 215 10.94 -12.85 18.19
CA SER A 215 11.67 -13.68 19.16
C SER A 215 10.73 -14.34 20.16
N ARG A 216 9.72 -13.62 20.68
CA ARG A 216 8.66 -14.19 21.53
C ARG A 216 7.87 -15.26 20.80
N TRP A 217 7.46 -14.98 19.56
CA TRP A 217 6.71 -15.95 18.74
C TRP A 217 7.53 -17.22 18.50
N ARG A 218 8.79 -17.09 18.08
CA ARG A 218 9.70 -18.24 17.94
C ARG A 218 9.90 -18.99 19.25
N GLY A 219 10.08 -18.28 20.36
CA GLY A 219 10.21 -18.87 21.69
C GLY A 219 8.97 -19.67 22.09
N ASN A 220 7.79 -19.09 21.92
CA ASN A 220 6.52 -19.73 22.24
C ASN A 220 6.25 -20.95 21.33
N THR A 221 6.53 -20.86 20.03
CA THR A 221 6.39 -21.97 19.09
C THR A 221 7.35 -23.10 19.45
N ASN A 222 8.61 -22.81 19.74
CA ASN A 222 9.58 -23.83 20.15
C ASN A 222 9.19 -24.49 21.49
N ALA A 223 8.70 -23.70 22.45
CA ALA A 223 8.19 -24.22 23.71
C ALA A 223 6.97 -25.13 23.51
N ALA A 224 6.03 -24.75 22.63
CA ALA A 224 4.88 -25.57 22.29
C ALA A 224 5.30 -26.88 21.61
N ILE A 225 6.19 -26.84 20.62
CA ILE A 225 6.73 -28.04 19.97
C ILE A 225 7.38 -28.97 21.00
N SER A 226 8.25 -28.44 21.84
CA SER A 226 8.92 -29.21 22.91
C SER A 226 7.91 -29.87 23.87
N SER A 227 6.86 -29.14 24.28
CA SER A 227 5.81 -29.70 25.14
C SER A 227 5.02 -30.83 24.48
N ILE A 228 4.75 -30.73 23.17
CA ILE A 228 4.06 -31.77 22.40
C ILE A 228 4.95 -33.00 22.30
N GLU A 229 6.23 -32.85 21.95
CA GLU A 229 7.16 -33.97 21.89
C GLU A 229 7.34 -34.66 23.25
N ALA A 230 7.43 -33.89 24.34
CA ALA A 230 7.51 -34.43 25.70
C ALA A 230 6.24 -35.24 26.06
N THR A 231 5.07 -34.71 25.71
CA THR A 231 3.78 -35.38 25.94
C THR A 231 3.65 -36.65 25.09
N GLU A 232 4.06 -36.63 23.82
CA GLU A 232 4.04 -37.79 22.93
C GLU A 232 4.97 -38.91 23.46
N ARG A 233 6.17 -38.55 23.92
CA ARG A 233 7.12 -39.52 24.50
C ARG A 233 6.55 -40.19 25.76
N SER A 234 6.03 -39.40 26.70
CA SER A 234 5.38 -39.92 27.91
C SER A 234 4.18 -40.82 27.58
N TYR A 235 3.34 -40.41 26.63
CA TYR A 235 2.20 -41.22 26.17
C TYR A 235 2.63 -42.53 25.51
N ARG A 236 3.66 -42.51 24.64
CA ARG A 236 4.17 -43.72 23.99
C ARG A 236 4.77 -44.69 25.02
N GLU A 237 5.47 -44.18 26.02
CA GLU A 237 6.00 -44.99 27.13
C GLU A 237 4.87 -45.60 27.97
N PHE A 238 3.86 -44.82 28.32
CA PHE A 238 2.64 -45.29 28.96
C PHE A 238 1.98 -46.44 28.18
N MET A 239 1.84 -46.29 26.86
CA MET A 239 1.24 -47.33 26.00
C MET A 239 2.07 -48.62 25.95
N ARG A 240 3.42 -48.53 26.02
CA ARG A 240 4.30 -49.71 26.05
C ARG A 240 4.17 -50.53 27.34
N LEU A 241 3.94 -49.86 28.47
CA LEU A 241 3.88 -50.50 29.79
C LEU A 241 2.46 -50.85 30.24
N LYS A 242 1.43 -50.27 29.60
CA LYS A 242 0.03 -50.66 29.82
C LYS A 242 -0.23 -52.12 29.45
N ALA A 243 0.33 -52.60 28.34
CA ALA A 243 0.16 -53.98 27.88
C ALA A 243 0.67 -55.04 28.90
N PRO A 244 1.89 -54.93 29.47
CA PRO A 244 2.32 -55.84 30.51
C PRO A 244 1.53 -55.67 31.81
N ALA A 245 1.11 -54.45 32.19
CA ALA A 245 0.26 -54.24 33.37
C ALA A 245 -1.09 -54.97 33.25
N THR A 246 -1.75 -54.85 32.09
CA THR A 246 -3.02 -55.55 31.83
C THR A 246 -2.80 -57.06 31.81
N TYR A 247 -1.74 -57.54 31.17
CA TYR A 247 -1.41 -58.96 31.13
C TYR A 247 -1.27 -59.57 32.54
N TRP A 248 -0.49 -58.95 33.42
CA TRP A 248 -0.28 -59.46 34.78
C TRP A 248 -1.54 -59.36 35.65
N THR A 249 -2.36 -58.33 35.44
CA THR A 249 -3.67 -58.20 36.10
C THR A 249 -4.59 -59.34 35.70
N ASP A 250 -4.68 -59.65 34.41
CA ASP A 250 -5.50 -60.75 33.90
C ASP A 250 -4.95 -62.09 34.41
N LYS A 251 -3.63 -62.28 34.39
CA LYS A 251 -2.95 -63.48 34.89
C LYS A 251 -3.20 -63.72 36.39
N ALA A 252 -3.18 -62.66 37.20
CA ALA A 252 -3.56 -62.73 38.60
C ALA A 252 -5.02 -63.17 38.77
N GLY A 253 -5.92 -62.69 37.90
CA GLY A 253 -7.32 -63.14 37.84
C GLY A 253 -7.45 -64.64 37.54
N GLU A 254 -6.71 -65.15 36.56
CA GLU A 254 -6.68 -66.58 36.24
C GLU A 254 -6.22 -67.43 37.42
N HIS A 255 -5.10 -67.06 38.05
CA HIS A 255 -4.58 -67.78 39.20
C HIS A 255 -5.51 -67.69 40.42
N ARG A 256 -6.21 -66.56 40.63
CA ARG A 256 -7.25 -66.44 41.67
C ARG A 256 -8.40 -67.42 41.44
N ALA A 257 -8.84 -67.61 40.19
CA ALA A 257 -9.89 -68.58 39.87
C ALA A 257 -9.41 -70.03 40.10
N LEU A 258 -8.16 -70.33 39.73
CA LEU A 258 -7.55 -71.65 39.97
C LEU A 258 -7.30 -71.93 41.46
N GLU A 259 -6.88 -70.91 42.21
CA GLU A 259 -6.71 -70.96 43.67
C GLU A 259 -8.05 -71.24 44.35
N SER A 260 -9.12 -70.52 43.99
CA SER A 260 -10.46 -70.76 44.53
C SER A 260 -10.90 -72.20 44.29
N LYS A 261 -10.70 -72.73 43.08
CA LYS A 261 -10.96 -74.16 42.77
C LYS A 261 -10.06 -75.10 43.57
N ALA A 262 -8.80 -74.74 43.83
CA ALA A 262 -7.90 -75.55 44.66
C ALA A 262 -8.35 -75.56 46.13
N VAL A 263 -8.75 -74.42 46.69
CA VAL A 263 -9.32 -74.31 48.04
C VAL A 263 -10.57 -75.18 48.16
N THR A 264 -11.50 -75.09 47.21
CA THR A 264 -12.71 -75.94 47.22
C THR A 264 -12.36 -77.42 47.20
N ARG A 265 -11.39 -77.83 46.36
CA ARG A 265 -10.92 -79.23 46.31
C ARG A 265 -10.29 -79.69 47.62
N VAL A 266 -9.47 -78.84 48.26
CA VAL A 266 -8.84 -79.14 49.56
C VAL A 266 -9.89 -79.30 50.65
N ILE A 267 -10.82 -78.34 50.77
CA ILE A 267 -11.90 -78.39 51.78
C ILE A 267 -12.75 -79.65 51.56
N PHE A 268 -13.21 -79.88 50.33
CA PHE A 268 -14.03 -81.06 50.01
C PHE A 268 -13.30 -82.37 50.33
N PHE A 269 -12.01 -82.48 49.99
CA PHE A 269 -11.20 -83.65 50.30
C PHE A 269 -11.11 -83.92 51.81
N PHE A 270 -10.79 -82.91 52.63
CA PHE A 270 -10.70 -83.09 54.07
C PHE A 270 -12.06 -83.39 54.71
N THR A 271 -13.13 -82.72 54.26
CA THR A 271 -14.50 -82.99 54.73
C THR A 271 -14.95 -84.42 54.39
N LEU A 272 -14.56 -84.97 53.23
CA LEU A 272 -14.90 -86.35 52.84
C LEU A 272 -13.95 -87.39 53.47
N SER A 273 -12.70 -87.03 53.74
CA SER A 273 -11.71 -87.95 54.31
C SER A 273 -12.07 -88.42 55.73
N LEU A 274 -12.68 -87.53 56.53
CA LEU A 274 -13.09 -87.84 57.91
C LEU A 274 -14.17 -88.94 57.99
N PRO A 275 -15.32 -88.85 57.29
CA PRO A 275 -16.31 -89.92 57.30
C PRO A 275 -15.81 -91.20 56.64
N VAL A 276 -14.99 -91.12 55.59
CA VAL A 276 -14.37 -92.31 54.99
C VAL A 276 -13.47 -93.04 56.01
N MET A 277 -12.65 -92.29 56.75
CA MET A 277 -11.84 -92.86 57.83
C MET A 277 -12.71 -93.42 58.96
N GLY A 278 -13.78 -92.72 59.34
CA GLY A 278 -14.73 -93.20 60.35
C GLY A 278 -15.42 -94.50 59.95
N LEU A 279 -15.85 -94.62 58.68
CA LEU A 279 -16.43 -95.85 58.14
C LEU A 279 -15.41 -96.99 58.07
N MET A 280 -14.17 -96.72 57.66
CA MET A 280 -13.09 -97.71 57.66
C MET A 280 -12.78 -98.20 59.07
N PHE A 281 -12.75 -97.29 60.05
CA PHE A 281 -12.54 -97.63 61.45
C PHE A 281 -13.70 -98.47 62.01
N PHE A 282 -14.95 -98.08 61.72
CA PHE A 282 -16.13 -98.85 62.11
C PHE A 282 -16.13 -100.25 61.47
N GLY A 283 -15.82 -100.35 60.18
CA GLY A 283 -15.72 -101.63 59.47
C GLY A 283 -14.59 -102.52 60.01
N ALA A 284 -13.43 -101.94 60.34
CA ALA A 284 -12.35 -102.66 60.99
C ALA A 284 -12.75 -103.15 62.39
N ALA A 285 -13.47 -102.34 63.17
CA ALA A 285 -13.97 -102.72 64.49
C ALA A 285 -15.02 -103.84 64.40
N ASP A 286 -16.01 -103.73 63.51
CA ASP A 286 -17.01 -104.78 63.25
C ASP A 286 -16.36 -106.08 62.78
N TYR A 287 -15.39 -106.00 61.86
CA TYR A 287 -14.61 -107.15 61.39
C TYR A 287 -13.85 -107.82 62.55
N LEU A 288 -13.19 -107.05 63.41
CA LEU A 288 -12.49 -107.57 64.58
C LEU A 288 -13.45 -108.20 65.60
N LEU A 289 -14.63 -107.62 65.84
CA LEU A 289 -15.62 -108.16 66.77
C LEU A 289 -16.28 -109.45 66.25
N ARG A 290 -16.53 -109.56 64.94
CA ARG A 290 -17.16 -110.76 64.35
C ARG A 290 -16.22 -111.95 64.23
N TYR A 291 -14.95 -111.71 63.88
CA TYR A 291 -13.98 -112.77 63.60
C TYR A 291 -12.92 -112.95 64.70
N GLY A 292 -12.91 -112.10 65.73
CA GLY A 292 -11.89 -112.11 66.76
C GLY A 292 -12.07 -113.17 67.85
N GLY A 293 -13.29 -113.55 68.22
CA GLY A 293 -13.52 -114.51 69.32
C GLY A 293 -12.88 -114.07 70.65
N SER A 294 -12.63 -115.01 71.57
CA SER A 294 -12.01 -114.75 72.88
C SER A 294 -10.48 -114.70 72.87
N ASN A 295 -9.82 -115.26 71.85
CA ASN A 295 -8.37 -115.20 71.65
C ASN A 295 -8.02 -115.00 70.16
N PRO A 296 -8.21 -113.78 69.62
CA PRO A 296 -7.99 -113.49 68.21
C PRO A 296 -6.57 -113.76 67.73
N PRO A 297 -6.39 -114.34 66.52
CA PRO A 297 -5.07 -114.56 65.95
C PRO A 297 -4.37 -113.21 65.68
N PRO A 298 -3.07 -113.05 66.00
CA PRO A 298 -2.34 -111.79 65.82
C PRO A 298 -2.42 -111.21 64.40
N GLY A 299 -2.48 -112.07 63.38
CA GLY A 299 -2.60 -111.65 61.99
C GLY A 299 -3.83 -110.79 61.68
N LEU A 300 -4.94 -110.97 62.43
CA LEU A 300 -6.17 -110.20 62.23
C LEU A 300 -6.00 -108.72 62.62
N TYR A 301 -5.28 -108.45 63.71
CA TYR A 301 -4.94 -107.09 64.13
C TYR A 301 -3.92 -106.44 63.20
N ILE A 302 -2.96 -107.22 62.70
CA ILE A 302 -1.95 -106.73 61.77
C ILE A 302 -2.60 -106.28 60.46
N ILE A 303 -3.51 -107.07 59.89
CA ILE A 303 -4.16 -106.73 58.61
C ILE A 303 -5.09 -105.53 58.77
N SER A 304 -5.92 -105.49 59.81
CA SER A 304 -6.84 -104.37 60.05
C SER A 304 -6.09 -103.07 60.39
N GLY A 305 -5.07 -103.14 61.25
CA GLY A 305 -4.20 -102.02 61.58
C GLY A 305 -3.39 -101.52 60.38
N ALA A 306 -2.79 -102.42 59.59
CA ALA A 306 -2.05 -102.07 58.39
C ALA A 306 -2.95 -101.44 57.32
N GLY A 307 -4.18 -101.95 57.14
CA GLY A 307 -5.16 -101.37 56.22
C GLY A 307 -5.55 -99.94 56.60
N LEU A 308 -5.83 -99.70 57.89
CA LEU A 308 -6.12 -98.35 58.41
C LEU A 308 -4.92 -97.41 58.27
N ALA A 309 -3.72 -97.87 58.65
CA ALA A 309 -2.50 -97.08 58.56
C ALA A 309 -2.15 -96.72 57.12
N THR A 310 -2.29 -97.66 56.18
CA THR A 310 -2.05 -97.43 54.75
C THR A 310 -3.05 -96.44 54.18
N THR A 311 -4.34 -96.57 54.55
CA THR A 311 -5.39 -95.64 54.13
C THR A 311 -5.15 -94.23 54.67
N ALA A 312 -4.79 -94.11 55.95
CA ALA A 312 -4.44 -92.83 56.56
C ALA A 312 -3.22 -92.18 55.90
N GLY A 313 -2.18 -92.98 55.62
CA GLY A 313 -0.98 -92.52 54.90
C GLY A 313 -1.30 -92.04 53.49
N LEU A 314 -2.15 -92.75 52.74
CA LEU A 314 -2.57 -92.36 51.40
C LEU A 314 -3.38 -91.05 51.44
N LEU A 315 -4.34 -90.92 52.35
CA LEU A 315 -5.13 -89.70 52.51
C LEU A 315 -4.26 -88.51 52.90
N PHE A 316 -3.30 -88.71 53.80
CA PHE A 316 -2.32 -87.69 54.16
C PHE A 316 -1.48 -87.26 52.94
N TRP A 317 -1.00 -88.23 52.14
CA TRP A 317 -0.20 -87.95 50.95
C TRP A 317 -1.00 -87.16 49.90
N VAL A 318 -2.25 -87.54 49.62
CA VAL A 318 -3.14 -86.81 48.71
C VAL A 318 -3.43 -85.40 49.26
N GLY A 319 -3.73 -85.28 50.55
CA GLY A 319 -3.96 -83.98 51.20
C GLY A 319 -2.75 -83.05 51.08
N ARG A 320 -1.53 -83.58 51.30
CA ARG A 320 -0.27 -82.84 51.11
C ARG A 320 -0.13 -82.34 49.67
N LEU A 321 -0.42 -83.19 48.68
CA LEU A 321 -0.34 -82.81 47.26
C LEU A 321 -1.35 -81.70 46.90
N LEU A 322 -2.59 -81.81 47.38
CA LEU A 322 -3.62 -80.79 47.15
C LEU A 322 -3.26 -79.46 47.79
N THR A 323 -2.73 -79.47 49.02
CA THR A 323 -2.25 -78.26 49.70
C THR A 323 -1.06 -77.63 48.97
N LYS A 324 -0.10 -78.43 48.48
CA LYS A 324 1.01 -77.93 47.64
C LYS A 324 0.49 -77.24 46.37
N LEU A 325 -0.50 -77.84 45.69
CA LEU A 325 -1.10 -77.26 44.49
C LEU A 325 -1.83 -75.95 44.78
N TYR A 326 -2.53 -75.86 45.92
CA TYR A 326 -3.13 -74.61 46.39
C TYR A 326 -2.07 -73.52 46.62
N LEU A 327 -1.01 -73.84 47.38
CA LEU A 327 0.05 -72.88 47.69
C LEU A 327 0.77 -72.38 46.43
N SER A 328 0.98 -73.25 45.43
CA SER A 328 1.49 -72.87 44.11
C SER A 328 0.63 -71.81 43.43
N GLN A 329 -0.69 -72.05 43.32
CA GLN A 329 -1.60 -71.08 42.70
C GLN A 329 -1.68 -69.77 43.50
N HIS A 330 -1.62 -69.84 44.83
CA HIS A 330 -1.61 -68.68 45.70
C HIS A 330 -0.34 -67.83 45.47
N HIS A 331 0.84 -68.45 45.43
CA HIS A 331 2.11 -67.75 45.18
C HIS A 331 2.14 -67.15 43.77
N LEU A 332 1.68 -67.89 42.75
CA LEU A 332 1.62 -67.40 41.37
C LEU A 332 0.66 -66.20 41.24
N ARG A 333 -0.47 -66.22 41.95
CA ARG A 333 -1.37 -65.07 42.04
C ARG A 333 -0.67 -63.87 42.69
N GLN A 334 -0.05 -64.06 43.85
CA GLN A 334 0.62 -62.97 44.56
C GLN A 334 1.75 -62.35 43.73
N ASP A 335 2.60 -63.16 43.10
CA ASP A 335 3.68 -62.66 42.22
C ASP A 335 3.12 -61.91 41.01
N ALA A 336 2.02 -62.37 40.41
CA ALA A 336 1.34 -61.65 39.33
C ALA A 336 0.71 -60.32 39.81
N GLU A 337 0.08 -60.30 40.99
CA GLU A 337 -0.47 -59.09 41.60
C GLU A 337 0.62 -58.07 41.93
N GLU A 338 1.74 -58.50 42.52
CA GLU A 338 2.88 -57.65 42.81
C GLU A 338 3.44 -57.01 41.54
N ARG A 339 3.63 -57.79 40.47
CA ARG A 339 4.08 -57.27 39.16
C ARG A 339 3.08 -56.29 38.56
N ALA A 340 1.79 -56.58 38.66
CA ALA A 340 0.74 -55.68 38.18
C ALA A 340 0.78 -54.35 38.95
N VAL A 341 0.80 -54.39 40.28
CA VAL A 341 0.86 -53.20 41.14
C VAL A 341 2.13 -52.39 40.91
N MET A 342 3.29 -53.03 40.80
CA MET A 342 4.55 -52.34 40.51
C MET A 342 4.48 -51.62 39.16
N THR A 343 4.00 -52.30 38.11
CA THR A 343 3.91 -51.73 36.76
C THR A 343 2.89 -50.59 36.70
N THR A 344 1.73 -50.73 37.35
CA THR A 344 0.71 -49.66 37.40
C THR A 344 1.18 -48.46 38.23
N THR A 345 1.89 -48.69 39.32
CA THR A 345 2.49 -47.62 40.14
C THR A 345 3.53 -46.85 39.35
N TYR A 346 4.40 -47.55 38.61
CA TYR A 346 5.37 -46.89 37.73
C TYR A 346 4.70 -46.11 36.59
N LEU A 347 3.64 -46.67 35.98
CA LEU A 347 2.83 -45.96 34.99
C LEU A 347 2.24 -44.66 35.55
N ALA A 348 1.74 -44.67 36.79
CA ALA A 348 1.22 -43.49 37.46
C ALA A 348 2.32 -42.45 37.73
N LEU A 349 3.49 -42.88 38.24
CA LEU A 349 4.63 -42.00 38.47
C LEU A 349 5.21 -41.42 37.17
N THR A 350 5.16 -42.16 36.06
CA THR A 350 5.59 -41.68 34.74
C THR A 350 4.64 -40.64 34.18
N ALA A 351 3.33 -40.78 34.43
CA ALA A 351 2.33 -39.78 34.05
C ALA A 351 2.54 -38.44 34.76
N ASP A 352 2.96 -38.46 36.03
CA ASP A 352 3.29 -37.27 36.82
C ASP A 352 4.74 -36.77 36.62
N GLN A 353 5.48 -37.30 35.63
CA GLN A 353 6.90 -37.03 35.39
C GLN A 353 7.81 -37.26 36.62
N ALA A 354 7.38 -38.09 37.57
CA ALA A 354 8.07 -38.37 38.82
C ALA A 354 8.98 -39.62 38.75
N ALA A 355 8.86 -40.44 37.71
CA ALA A 355 9.67 -41.64 37.51
C ALA A 355 10.88 -41.39 36.60
N GLY A 356 12.06 -41.86 37.01
CA GLY A 356 13.30 -41.80 36.24
C GLY A 356 13.74 -43.14 35.61
N ASP A 357 14.90 -43.13 34.96
CA ASP A 357 15.50 -44.33 34.35
C ASP A 357 15.86 -45.42 35.38
N ALA A 358 16.22 -45.03 36.60
CA ALA A 358 16.50 -45.96 37.70
C ALA A 358 15.23 -46.75 38.09
N ASP A 359 14.08 -46.07 38.19
CA ASP A 359 12.80 -46.69 38.50
C ASP A 359 12.37 -47.64 37.39
N ARG A 360 12.65 -47.27 36.13
CA ARG A 360 12.40 -48.12 34.97
C ARG A 360 13.17 -49.44 35.05
N GLN A 361 14.44 -49.38 35.43
CA GLN A 361 15.27 -50.57 35.58
C GLN A 361 14.76 -51.48 36.70
N ILE A 362 14.30 -50.91 37.82
CA ILE A 362 13.70 -51.66 38.93
C ILE A 362 12.47 -52.43 38.44
N ILE A 363 11.55 -51.76 37.73
CA ILE A 363 10.32 -52.39 37.23
C ILE A 363 10.58 -53.47 36.20
N LEU A 364 11.48 -53.21 35.24
CA LEU A 364 11.86 -54.22 34.25
C LEU A 364 12.52 -55.43 34.91
N SER A 365 13.35 -55.22 35.93
CA SER A 365 13.97 -56.31 36.68
C SER A 365 12.93 -57.17 37.43
N ALA A 366 11.90 -56.54 38.01
CA ALA A 366 10.80 -57.24 38.65
C ALA A 366 9.93 -58.01 37.65
N LEU A 367 9.64 -57.41 36.48
CA LEU A 367 8.86 -58.03 35.40
C LEU A 367 9.54 -59.27 34.79
N PHE A 368 10.87 -59.23 34.65
CA PHE A 368 11.65 -60.33 34.06
C PHE A 368 12.13 -61.37 35.06
N ARG A 369 11.89 -61.18 36.36
CA ARG A 369 12.24 -62.18 37.37
C ARG A 369 11.50 -63.49 37.09
N ALA A 370 12.20 -64.61 37.14
CA ALA A 370 11.57 -65.92 37.07
C ALA A 370 10.70 -66.15 38.31
N THR A 371 9.45 -66.60 38.12
CA THR A 371 8.59 -66.95 39.25
C THR A 371 9.04 -68.29 39.83
N SER A 372 9.41 -68.32 41.11
CA SER A 372 9.70 -69.55 41.80
C SER A 372 8.39 -70.22 42.23
N ASP A 373 7.88 -71.15 41.43
CA ASP A 373 6.81 -72.03 41.91
C ASP A 373 7.44 -73.00 42.92
N GLY A 374 7.01 -72.92 44.19
CA GLY A 374 7.59 -73.66 45.32
C GLY A 374 7.54 -75.19 45.17
N ILE A 375 6.88 -75.70 44.14
CA ILE A 375 6.75 -77.12 43.81
C ILE A 375 8.10 -77.75 43.46
N ILE A 376 9.01 -77.06 42.75
CA ILE A 376 10.24 -77.68 42.22
C ILE A 376 11.35 -77.79 43.27
N LYS A 377 11.30 -76.99 44.34
CA LYS A 377 12.36 -76.96 45.37
C LYS A 377 12.15 -77.96 46.50
N GLU A 378 10.93 -78.44 46.73
CA GLU A 378 10.57 -79.25 47.90
C GLU A 378 10.31 -80.74 47.61
N ASP A 379 10.58 -81.23 46.40
CA ASP A 379 10.57 -82.68 46.12
C ASP A 379 11.88 -83.39 46.53
N GLY A 380 12.78 -82.69 47.23
CA GLY A 380 13.87 -83.25 48.06
C GLY A 380 13.37 -83.96 49.34
N GLY A 381 12.22 -84.60 49.28
CA GLY A 381 11.62 -85.34 50.39
C GLY A 381 12.17 -86.77 50.53
N LEU A 382 13.48 -86.96 50.35
CA LEU A 382 14.29 -88.13 50.75
C LEU A 382 15.77 -87.75 50.62
N ASP A 383 16.19 -86.62 51.20
CA ASP A 383 17.61 -86.18 51.22
C ASP A 383 18.44 -86.93 52.29
N ALA A 384 18.17 -88.23 52.48
CA ALA A 384 19.18 -89.18 52.88
C ALA A 384 19.79 -89.74 51.60
N SER A 385 20.60 -88.91 50.92
CA SER A 385 21.20 -89.27 49.64
C SER A 385 21.94 -90.60 49.80
N ILE A 386 21.63 -91.57 48.94
CA ILE A 386 22.33 -92.86 48.83
C ILE A 386 23.86 -92.68 48.84
N PRO A 387 24.44 -91.63 48.22
CA PRO A 387 25.87 -91.31 48.36
C PRO A 387 26.35 -91.07 49.81
N SER A 388 25.54 -90.45 50.67
CA SER A 388 25.88 -90.20 52.08
C SER A 388 25.78 -91.45 52.97
N LEU A 389 24.97 -92.44 52.59
CA LEU A 389 24.90 -93.74 53.25
C LEU A 389 26.05 -94.65 52.82
N ILE A 390 26.45 -94.58 51.55
CA ILE A 390 27.61 -95.32 51.02
C ILE A 390 28.91 -94.80 51.64
N SER A 391 29.07 -93.49 51.81
CA SER A 391 30.28 -92.92 52.43
C SER A 391 30.44 -93.30 53.92
N ARG A 392 29.34 -93.55 54.64
CA ARG A 392 29.38 -94.02 56.04
C ARG A 392 29.63 -95.52 56.18
N LEU A 393 29.25 -96.32 55.18
CA LEU A 393 29.55 -97.76 55.13
C LEU A 393 30.97 -98.05 54.64
N ALA A 394 31.54 -97.19 53.79
CA ALA A 394 32.93 -97.28 53.33
C ALA A 394 33.95 -96.76 54.35
N ALA A 395 33.50 -96.02 55.38
CA ALA A 395 34.33 -95.44 56.43
C ALA A 395 34.39 -96.28 57.72
N ARG A 396 34.02 -97.56 57.67
CA ARG A 396 34.07 -98.47 58.82
C ARG A 396 35.03 -99.63 58.61
#